data_AF-A0A1Z5L3U9-F1
#
_entry.id   AF-A0A1Z5L3U9-F1
#
_cell.length_a   1.000
_cell.length_b   1.000
_cell.length_c   1.000
_cell.angle_alpha   90.00
_cell.angle_beta   90.00
_cell.angle_gamma   90.00
#
_symmetry.space_group_name_H-M   'P 1'
#
loop_
_entity.id
_entity.type
_entity.pdbx_description
1 polymer ?
#
loop_
_entity_poly.entity_id
_entity_poly.type
_entity_poly.pdbx_seq_one_letter_code
_entity_poly.pdbx_strand_id
1 'polypeptide(L)'
;MNKLLCLRSLVGAGRLQCKNLESFRRTFATAFQNIIVEKKGAQQNVALITLNRPKALNALSGPLMNEVAQAVDKLNADKSVGAIVITGSEKAFAAGADIKEMQPKDFPSC
;
A
#
# COMPACT_ATOMS: atom_id res chain seq x y z
N MET A 1 23.34 18.12 -13.94
CA MET A 1 23.00 18.16 -15.39
C MET A 1 21.79 17.26 -15.64
N ASN A 2 20.62 17.67 -15.18
CA ASN A 2 19.45 18.07 -15.99
C ASN A 2 19.29 17.36 -17.36
N LYS A 3 18.32 16.45 -17.43
CA LYS A 3 17.40 16.34 -18.58
C LYS A 3 15.96 16.19 -18.08
N LEU A 4 15.39 17.35 -17.77
CA LEU A 4 13.96 17.63 -17.77
C LEU A 4 13.60 17.94 -19.24
N LEU A 5 12.94 17.02 -19.96
CA LEU A 5 12.42 17.27 -21.31
C LEU A 5 11.43 16.18 -21.72
N CYS A 6 10.16 16.37 -21.37
CA CYS A 6 9.06 16.23 -22.34
C CYS A 6 7.78 16.79 -21.70
N LEU A 7 7.65 18.12 -21.70
CA LEU A 7 6.41 18.82 -21.40
C LEU A 7 6.25 19.90 -22.46
N ARG A 8 5.09 19.86 -23.12
CA ARG A 8 4.56 20.80 -24.14
C ARG A 8 4.96 20.51 -25.59
N SER A 9 4.13 19.75 -26.28
CA SER A 9 3.41 20.26 -27.46
C SER A 9 2.43 19.21 -27.93
N LEU A 10 1.14 19.54 -27.89
CA LEU A 10 0.07 19.18 -28.83
C LEU A 10 -1.26 19.50 -28.11
N VAL A 11 -1.53 20.81 -28.02
CA VAL A 11 -2.89 21.31 -27.93
C VAL A 11 -3.49 21.09 -29.31
N GLY A 12 -4.33 20.06 -29.45
CA GLY A 12 -5.10 19.75 -30.65
C GLY A 12 -6.50 19.32 -30.25
N ALA A 13 -7.46 20.23 -30.48
CA ALA A 13 -8.91 20.12 -30.37
C ALA A 13 -9.50 18.73 -30.01
N GLY A 14 -9.96 18.60 -28.77
CA GLY A 14 -10.77 17.46 -28.33
C GLY A 14 -11.07 17.55 -26.85
N ARG A 15 -12.31 17.91 -26.51
CA ARG A 15 -12.81 18.05 -25.14
C ARG A 15 -12.89 16.67 -24.45
N LEU A 16 -11.78 16.18 -23.92
CA LEU A 16 -11.78 15.08 -22.95
C LEU A 16 -11.18 15.60 -21.65
N GLN A 17 -12.08 15.94 -20.74
CA GLN A 17 -11.75 16.45 -19.45
C GLN A 17 -11.22 15.29 -18.59
N CYS A 18 -9.89 15.14 -18.52
CA CYS A 18 -9.21 14.32 -17.52
C CYS A 18 -9.31 14.97 -16.12
N LYS A 19 -10.54 15.15 -15.62
CA LYS A 19 -10.80 15.47 -14.21
C LYS A 19 -11.00 14.14 -13.49
N ASN A 20 -9.93 13.53 -12.96
CA ASN A 20 -9.97 12.80 -11.66
C ASN A 20 -8.81 11.84 -11.35
N LEU A 21 -7.72 11.78 -12.12
CA LEU A 21 -6.61 10.91 -11.70
C LEU A 21 -5.86 11.46 -10.45
N GLU A 22 -5.83 12.79 -10.28
CA GLU A 22 -5.15 13.46 -9.17
C GLU A 22 -6.00 13.59 -7.90
N SER A 23 -7.34 13.64 -8.03
CA SER A 23 -8.23 13.83 -6.88
C SER A 23 -8.39 12.54 -6.06
N PHE A 24 -8.41 11.39 -6.74
CA PHE A 24 -8.56 10.09 -6.06
C PHE A 24 -7.29 9.67 -5.30
N ARG A 25 -6.10 10.07 -5.77
CA ARG A 25 -4.82 9.80 -5.07
C ARG A 25 -4.65 10.60 -3.78
N ARG A 26 -5.44 11.65 -3.56
CA ARG A 26 -5.12 12.69 -2.56
C ARG A 26 -5.62 12.40 -1.14
N THR A 27 -6.52 11.45 -0.95
CA THR A 27 -7.08 11.15 0.39
C THR A 27 -6.43 9.94 1.07
N PHE A 28 -5.67 9.11 0.35
CA PHE A 28 -5.07 7.87 0.89
C PHE A 28 -3.55 7.81 0.90
N ALA A 29 -2.85 8.85 0.44
CA ALA A 29 -1.40 8.82 0.31
C ALA A 29 -0.68 9.14 1.63
N THR A 30 -0.82 8.28 2.65
CA THR A 30 0.35 7.99 3.48
C THR A 30 1.22 7.02 2.70
N ALA A 31 2.40 7.46 2.26
CA ALA A 31 3.35 6.62 1.57
C ALA A 31 3.89 5.58 2.57
N PHE A 32 3.32 4.39 2.55
CA PHE A 32 3.83 3.23 3.26
C PHE A 32 5.07 2.69 2.54
N GLN A 33 6.06 2.20 3.29
CA GLN A 33 7.29 1.67 2.69
C GLN A 33 7.20 0.17 2.45
N ASN A 34 6.48 -0.54 3.32
CA ASN A 34 6.45 -2.00 3.41
C ASN A 34 5.12 -2.60 2.95
N ILE A 35 4.10 -1.78 2.69
CA ILE A 35 2.81 -2.21 2.15
C ILE A 35 2.34 -1.32 1.00
N ILE A 36 1.45 -1.86 0.18
CA ILE A 36 0.71 -1.13 -0.86
C ILE A 36 -0.77 -1.24 -0.52
N VAL A 37 -1.51 -0.12 -0.63
CA VAL A 37 -2.95 -0.08 -0.34
C VAL A 37 -3.69 0.41 -1.58
N GLU A 38 -4.69 -0.34 -2.02
CA GLU A 38 -5.55 -0.03 -3.16
C GLU A 38 -7.02 -0.26 -2.82
N LYS A 39 -7.94 0.41 -3.51
CA LYS A 39 -9.36 0.03 -3.52
C LYS A 39 -9.65 -0.81 -4.77
N LYS A 40 -10.45 -1.86 -4.61
CA LYS A 40 -10.83 -2.83 -5.64
C LYS A 40 -12.34 -3.12 -5.57
N GLY A 41 -12.83 -3.88 -6.54
CA GLY A 41 -14.24 -4.22 -6.71
C GLY A 41 -15.00 -3.23 -7.61
N ALA A 42 -16.18 -3.64 -8.08
CA ALA A 42 -17.01 -2.84 -9.00
C ALA A 42 -17.39 -1.47 -8.42
N GLN A 43 -17.51 -1.37 -7.10
CA GLN A 43 -17.88 -0.15 -6.38
C GLN A 43 -16.72 0.47 -5.59
N GLN A 44 -15.47 0.00 -5.75
CA GLN A 44 -14.31 0.46 -4.98
C GLN A 44 -14.51 0.34 -3.45
N ASN A 45 -15.26 -0.67 -3.02
CA ASN A 45 -15.65 -0.88 -1.62
C ASN A 45 -14.80 -1.95 -0.92
N VAL A 46 -13.85 -2.58 -1.60
CA VAL A 46 -12.92 -3.53 -1.00
C VAL A 46 -11.54 -2.92 -0.95
N ALA A 47 -10.98 -2.77 0.24
CA ALA A 47 -9.60 -2.34 0.41
C ALA A 47 -8.65 -3.54 0.31
N LEU A 48 -7.66 -3.45 -0.56
CA LEU A 48 -6.62 -4.46 -0.75
C LEU A 48 -5.30 -3.94 -0.20
N ILE A 49 -4.78 -4.59 0.83
CA ILE A 49 -3.45 -4.35 1.39
C ILE A 49 -2.53 -5.46 0.89
N THR A 50 -1.49 -5.10 0.14
CA THR A 50 -0.47 -6.03 -0.34
C THR A 50 0.82 -5.82 0.43
N LEU A 51 1.33 -6.87 1.08
CA LEU A 51 2.64 -6.85 1.73
C LEU A 51 3.75 -6.71 0.67
N ASN A 52 4.64 -5.74 0.85
CA ASN A 52 5.61 -5.29 -0.14
C ASN A 52 7.04 -5.26 0.42
N ARG A 53 7.52 -6.41 0.91
CA ARG A 53 8.94 -6.65 1.24
C ARG A 53 9.46 -7.88 0.47
N PRO A 54 9.45 -7.86 -0.88
CA PRO A 54 9.73 -9.05 -1.69
C PRO A 54 11.13 -9.63 -1.48
N LYS A 55 12.12 -8.79 -1.16
CA LYS A 55 13.50 -9.24 -0.86
C LYS A 55 13.60 -10.08 0.43
N ALA A 56 12.63 -9.92 1.33
CA ALA A 56 12.55 -10.65 2.59
C ALA A 56 11.34 -11.61 2.62
N LEU A 57 10.78 -11.95 1.45
CA LEU A 57 9.59 -12.79 1.33
C LEU A 57 8.44 -12.34 2.24
N ASN A 58 8.27 -11.02 2.40
CA ASN A 58 7.26 -10.44 3.29
C ASN A 58 7.38 -10.88 4.76
N ALA A 59 8.61 -11.09 5.26
CA ALA A 59 8.84 -11.30 6.69
C ALA A 59 8.18 -10.17 7.52
N LEU A 60 7.52 -10.56 8.61
CA LEU A 60 6.74 -9.67 9.46
C LEU A 60 7.68 -8.98 10.47
N SER A 61 8.12 -7.78 10.11
CA SER A 61 8.89 -6.88 10.99
C SER A 61 7.96 -5.90 11.71
N GLY A 62 8.46 -5.29 12.79
CA GLY A 62 7.77 -4.22 13.51
C GLY A 62 7.29 -3.08 12.61
N PRO A 63 8.15 -2.49 11.74
CA PRO A 63 7.71 -1.46 10.79
C PRO A 63 6.58 -1.91 9.86
N LEU A 64 6.65 -3.13 9.30
CA LEU A 64 5.59 -3.66 8.44
C LEU A 64 4.28 -3.81 9.21
N MET A 65 4.32 -4.39 10.41
CA MET A 65 3.12 -4.59 11.22
C MET A 65 2.50 -3.26 11.66
N ASN A 66 3.33 -2.26 11.99
CA ASN A 66 2.87 -0.91 12.32
C ASN A 66 2.19 -0.23 11.13
N GLU A 67 2.73 -0.38 9.92
CA GLU A 67 2.11 0.15 8.71
C GLU A 67 0.77 -0.55 8.40
N VAL A 68 0.69 -1.87 8.56
CA VAL A 68 -0.56 -2.62 8.40
C VAL A 68 -1.61 -2.15 9.40
N ALA A 69 -1.27 -2.02 10.68
CA ALA A 69 -2.19 -1.51 11.71
C ALA A 69 -2.72 -0.12 11.36
N GLN A 70 -1.83 0.82 11.01
CA GLN A 70 -2.21 2.17 10.60
C GLN A 70 -3.11 2.19 9.35
N ALA A 71 -2.85 1.30 8.38
CA ALA A 71 -3.69 1.19 7.19
C ALA A 71 -5.07 0.64 7.54
N VAL A 72 -5.14 -0.40 8.37
CA VAL A 72 -6.41 -0.98 8.82
C VAL A 72 -7.23 0.04 9.61
N ASP A 73 -6.63 0.77 10.55
CA ASP A 73 -7.33 1.81 11.33
C ASP A 73 -7.96 2.88 10.43
N LYS A 74 -7.21 3.35 9.42
CA LYS A 74 -7.71 4.33 8.45
C LYS A 74 -8.84 3.77 7.59
N LEU A 75 -8.70 2.52 7.13
CA LEU A 75 -9.71 1.86 6.29
C LEU A 75 -10.98 1.53 7.08
N ASN A 76 -10.85 1.18 8.35
CA ASN A 76 -11.98 0.91 9.22
C ASN A 76 -12.81 2.17 9.52
N ALA A 77 -12.17 3.35 9.55
CA ALA A 77 -12.85 4.63 9.68
C ALA A 77 -13.58 5.07 8.38
N ASP A 78 -13.24 4.48 7.23
CA ASP A 78 -13.82 4.83 5.93
C ASP A 78 -15.11 4.04 5.67
N LYS A 79 -16.26 4.70 5.81
CA LYS A 79 -17.59 4.11 5.60
C LYS A 79 -17.84 3.59 4.17
N SER A 80 -17.00 3.94 3.20
CA SER A 80 -17.09 3.40 1.83
C SER A 80 -16.47 2.00 1.71
N VAL A 81 -15.66 1.57 2.68
CA VAL A 81 -15.02 0.26 2.70
C VAL A 81 -15.96 -0.74 3.39
N GLY A 82 -16.38 -1.76 2.64
CA GLY A 82 -17.18 -2.87 3.16
C GLY A 82 -16.36 -4.09 3.56
N ALA A 83 -15.14 -4.23 3.04
CA ALA A 83 -14.23 -5.32 3.38
C ALA A 83 -12.77 -4.91 3.23
N ILE A 84 -11.89 -5.50 4.04
CA ILE A 84 -10.44 -5.35 3.94
C ILE A 84 -9.84 -6.73 3.65
N VAL A 85 -9.02 -6.82 2.60
CA VAL A 85 -8.28 -8.02 2.22
C VAL A 85 -6.80 -7.73 2.37
N ILE A 86 -6.10 -8.60 3.09
CA ILE A 86 -4.64 -8.56 3.21
C ILE A 86 -4.08 -9.72 2.40
N THR A 87 -3.12 -9.44 1.53
CA THR A 87 -2.45 -10.44 0.70
C THR A 87 -0.94 -10.19 0.62
N GLY A 88 -0.20 -11.16 0.11
CA GLY A 88 1.21 -11.00 -0.19
C GLY A 88 1.50 -10.91 -1.68
N SER A 89 2.78 -11.08 -2.01
CA SER A 89 3.25 -11.05 -3.38
C SER A 89 3.01 -12.40 -4.08
N GLU A 90 3.27 -12.46 -5.39
CA GLU A 90 3.18 -13.70 -6.18
C GLU A 90 3.94 -14.88 -5.58
N LYS A 91 5.06 -14.63 -4.91
CA LYS A 91 5.91 -15.70 -4.35
C LYS A 91 5.40 -16.25 -3.02
N ALA A 92 4.84 -15.39 -2.18
CA ALA A 92 4.43 -15.74 -0.83
C ALA A 92 3.51 -14.68 -0.23
N PHE A 93 2.63 -15.14 0.66
CA PHE A 93 1.90 -14.27 1.56
C PHE A 93 2.88 -13.53 2.50
N ALA A 94 3.49 -14.27 3.43
CA ALA A 94 4.53 -13.84 4.35
C ALA A 94 5.37 -15.04 4.80
N ALA A 95 6.68 -14.85 4.99
CA ALA A 95 7.59 -15.89 5.48
C ALA A 95 7.53 -16.12 7.00
N GLY A 96 6.60 -15.48 7.71
CA GLY A 96 6.52 -15.49 9.18
C GLY A 96 7.29 -14.33 9.81
N ALA A 97 7.68 -14.46 11.07
CA ALA A 97 8.36 -13.39 11.81
C ALA A 97 9.78 -13.10 11.27
N ASP A 98 10.19 -11.83 11.30
CA ASP A 98 11.50 -11.41 10.81
C ASP A 98 12.62 -11.89 11.76
N ILE A 99 13.33 -12.95 11.37
CA ILE A 99 14.38 -13.59 12.19
C ILE A 99 15.44 -12.60 12.63
N LYS A 100 15.81 -11.63 11.78
CA LYS A 100 16.82 -10.62 12.13
C LYS A 100 16.36 -9.72 13.26
N GLU A 101 15.06 -9.44 13.34
CA GLU A 101 14.46 -8.65 14.41
C GLU A 101 14.20 -9.49 15.67
N MET A 102 13.99 -10.80 15.51
CA MET A 102 13.79 -11.71 16.64
C MET A 102 15.08 -12.14 17.34
N GLN A 103 16.22 -12.14 16.65
CA GLN A 103 17.51 -12.56 17.23
C GLN A 103 17.84 -11.98 18.63
N PRO A 104 17.60 -10.69 18.92
CA PRO A 104 17.87 -10.12 20.25
C PRO A 104 16.72 -10.26 21.25
N LYS A 105 15.59 -10.89 20.89
CA LYS A 105 14.40 -10.96 21.75
C LYS A 105 14.35 -12.29 22.49
N ASP A 106 14.17 -12.23 23.80
CA ASP A 106 13.93 -13.41 24.65
C ASP A 106 12.44 -13.77 24.70
N PHE A 107 12.16 -15.03 25.05
CA PHE A 107 10.80 -15.48 25.27
C PHE A 107 10.21 -14.80 26.52
N PRO A 108 8.94 -14.36 26.50
CA PRO A 108 8.30 -13.84 27.69
C PRO A 108 8.22 -14.96 28.74
N SER A 109 8.66 -14.67 29.97
CA SER A 109 8.48 -15.58 31.10
C SER A 109 6.99 -15.79 31.35
N CYS A 110 6.56 -17.06 31.40
CA CYS A 110 5.17 -17.44 31.66
C CYS A 110 4.71 -17.03 33.07
#